data_AF-A0A2A4UFV8-F1
#
_entry.id   AF-A0A2A4UFV8-F1
#
_cell.length_a   1.000
_cell.length_b   1.000
_cell.length_c   1.000
_cell.angle_alpha   90.00
_cell.angle_beta   90.00
_cell.angle_gamma   90.00
#
_symmetry.space_group_name_H-M   'P 1'
#
loop_
_entity.id
_entity.type
_entity.pdbx_description
1 polymer ?
#
loop_
_entity_poly.entity_id
_entity_poly.type
_entity_poly.pdbx_seq_one_letter_code
_entity_poly.pdbx_strand_id
1 'polypeptide(L)'
;MNTKIWQENRIRAFWDRPKLTFEKWLYVMRTPSSPRHTNMAVLSFHYMKPSDLVELLDEDVFVRVWAEIRGTEQFPRKVLLDYEWGTIVTGSGRFGFNGNVLKLRKTHQDLLTFMVQQQPMSIYQLAKAIGRDYRRVFDGVKKLVDLHVFAINETQVGGRKTSLVSVVNVNDLDAALMVR
;
A
#
# COMPACT_ATOMS: atom_id res chain seq x y z
N MET A 1 0.21 24.29 -6.63
CA MET A 1 0.54 23.88 -5.24
C MET A 1 -0.50 24.50 -4.31
N ASN A 2 -1.24 23.69 -3.56
CA ASN A 2 -2.38 24.17 -2.78
C ASN A 2 -1.92 24.74 -1.43
N THR A 3 -1.48 26.00 -1.42
CA THR A 3 -0.99 26.73 -0.23
C THR A 3 -1.96 26.63 0.95
N LYS A 4 -3.28 26.55 0.67
CA LYS A 4 -4.31 26.41 1.69
C LYS A 4 -4.22 25.07 2.43
N ILE A 5 -4.08 23.96 1.70
CA ILE A 5 -3.98 22.61 2.28
C ILE A 5 -2.75 22.50 3.17
N TRP A 6 -1.61 23.05 2.74
CA TRP A 6 -0.42 23.09 3.57
C TRP A 6 -0.64 23.87 4.87
N GLN A 7 -1.22 25.08 4.81
CA GLN A 7 -1.40 25.91 6.01
C GLN A 7 -2.31 25.23 7.03
N GLU A 8 -3.42 24.64 6.58
CA GLU A 8 -4.35 23.91 7.44
C GLU A 8 -3.67 22.71 8.11
N ASN A 9 -2.95 21.90 7.34
CA ASN A 9 -2.30 20.69 7.86
C ASN A 9 -1.08 21.00 8.73
N ARG A 10 -0.32 22.05 8.42
CA ARG A 10 0.79 22.54 9.24
C ARG A 10 0.32 22.94 10.63
N ILE A 11 -0.79 23.67 10.74
CA ILE A 11 -1.35 24.07 12.05
C ILE A 11 -1.75 22.83 12.86
N ARG A 12 -2.31 21.81 12.22
CA ARG A 12 -2.73 20.57 12.90
C ARG A 12 -1.55 19.75 13.41
N ALA A 13 -0.52 19.55 12.57
CA ALA A 13 0.59 18.65 12.87
C ALA A 13 1.76 19.31 13.59
N PHE A 14 1.91 20.63 13.45
CA PHE A 14 3.09 21.39 13.88
C PHE A 14 2.71 22.74 14.50
N TRP A 15 1.67 22.75 15.36
CA TRP A 15 1.21 23.95 16.06
C TRP A 15 2.32 24.64 16.89
N ASP A 16 3.28 23.86 17.37
CA ASP A 16 4.46 24.30 18.12
C ASP A 16 5.58 24.88 17.23
N ARG A 17 5.48 24.75 15.89
CA ARG A 17 6.51 25.17 14.93
C ARG A 17 5.97 26.18 13.91
N PRO A 18 5.63 27.41 14.33
CA PRO A 18 5.02 28.41 13.47
C PRO A 18 5.92 28.89 12.31
N LYS A 19 7.23 28.61 12.37
CA LYS A 19 8.21 28.98 11.31
C LYS A 19 8.53 27.81 10.35
N LEU A 20 7.88 26.66 10.48
CA LEU A 20 8.07 25.54 9.56
C LEU A 20 7.46 25.88 8.19
N THR A 21 8.30 25.93 7.16
CA THR A 21 7.88 26.15 5.78
C THR A 21 7.60 24.81 5.08
N PHE A 22 6.82 24.86 4.00
CA PHE A 22 6.51 23.67 3.22
C PHE A 22 7.77 23.03 2.63
N GLU A 23 8.69 23.84 2.12
CA GLU A 23 9.93 23.38 1.47
C GLU A 23 10.83 22.65 2.47
N LYS A 24 10.94 23.16 3.71
CA LYS A 24 11.69 22.51 4.77
C LYS A 24 11.06 21.19 5.18
N TRP A 25 9.74 21.16 5.31
CA TRP A 25 9.00 19.94 5.61
C TRP A 25 9.19 18.90 4.49
N LEU A 26 8.92 19.28 3.25
CA LEU A 26 9.04 18.39 2.09
C LEU A 26 10.47 17.87 1.91
N TYR A 27 11.48 18.71 2.09
CA TYR A 27 12.88 18.30 2.06
C TYR A 27 13.17 17.20 3.07
N VAL A 28 12.69 17.35 4.32
CA VAL A 28 12.85 16.32 5.35
C VAL A 28 12.10 15.05 4.99
N MET A 29 10.87 15.15 4.47
CA MET A 29 10.08 13.98 4.06
C MET A 29 10.72 13.23 2.88
N ARG A 30 11.46 13.93 2.01
CA ARG A 30 12.22 13.35 0.89
C ARG A 30 13.59 12.82 1.30
N THR A 31 14.06 13.07 2.53
CA THR A 31 15.41 12.71 3.00
C THR A 31 15.32 11.84 4.28
N PRO A 32 15.09 10.52 4.15
CA PRO A 32 14.88 9.60 5.27
C PRO A 32 16.00 9.58 6.31
N SER A 33 17.25 9.74 5.87
CA SER A 33 18.44 9.63 6.72
C SER A 33 18.64 10.78 7.70
N SER A 34 17.77 11.80 7.69
CA SER A 34 17.84 12.91 8.64
C SER A 34 17.30 12.49 10.01
N PRO A 35 17.99 12.76 11.14
CA PRO A 35 17.44 12.52 12.48
C PRO A 35 16.08 13.21 12.74
N ARG A 36 15.73 14.21 11.92
CA ARG A 36 14.45 14.93 11.98
C ARG A 36 13.33 14.26 11.18
N HIS A 37 13.68 13.30 10.31
CA HIS A 37 12.74 12.63 9.41
C HIS A 37 11.64 11.91 10.18
N THR A 38 12.01 10.93 11.01
CA THR A 38 11.03 10.06 11.69
C THR A 38 10.03 10.84 12.52
N ASN A 39 10.49 11.81 13.33
CA ASN A 39 9.58 12.63 14.15
C ASN A 39 8.63 13.46 13.27
N MET A 40 9.14 14.10 12.21
CA MET A 40 8.32 14.91 11.31
C MET A 40 7.32 14.07 10.53
N ALA A 41 7.73 12.89 10.09
CA ALA A 41 6.88 11.93 9.40
C ALA A 41 5.80 11.42 10.35
N VAL A 42 6.15 10.99 11.56
CA VAL A 42 5.21 10.59 12.61
C VAL A 42 4.14 11.66 12.84
N LEU A 43 4.53 12.91 13.14
CA LEU A 43 3.58 13.99 13.40
C LEU A 43 2.67 14.25 12.18
N SER A 44 3.25 14.23 10.98
CA SER A 44 2.48 14.42 9.74
C SER A 44 1.41 13.34 9.57
N PHE A 45 1.80 12.06 9.67
CA PHE A 45 0.87 10.92 9.50
C PHE A 45 -0.11 10.76 10.67
N HIS A 46 0.24 11.22 11.86
CA HIS A 46 -0.62 11.20 13.02
C HIS A 46 -1.73 12.27 12.91
N TYR A 47 -1.41 13.48 12.45
CA TYR A 47 -2.31 14.65 12.55
C TYR A 47 -2.89 15.15 11.23
N MET A 48 -2.25 14.93 10.09
CA MET A 48 -2.77 15.36 8.78
C MET A 48 -3.79 14.36 8.22
N LYS A 49 -4.62 14.81 7.27
CA LYS A 49 -5.53 13.89 6.55
C LYS A 49 -4.74 13.03 5.56
N PRO A 50 -5.06 11.74 5.38
CA PRO A 50 -4.40 10.86 4.41
C PRO A 50 -4.38 11.42 2.97
N SER A 51 -5.52 11.88 2.46
CA SER A 51 -5.62 12.49 1.12
C SER A 51 -4.71 13.71 0.95
N ASP A 52 -4.68 14.58 1.97
CA ASP A 52 -3.86 15.79 1.95
C ASP A 52 -2.37 15.43 2.02
N LEU A 53 -2.00 14.38 2.75
CA LEU A 53 -0.62 13.87 2.78
C LEU A 53 -0.17 13.38 1.40
N VAL A 54 -1.02 12.64 0.69
CA VAL A 54 -0.72 12.19 -0.67
C VAL A 54 -0.52 13.39 -1.61
N GLU A 55 -1.42 14.39 -1.56
CA GLU A 55 -1.30 15.60 -2.37
C GLU A 55 -0.03 16.42 -2.05
N LEU A 56 0.36 16.51 -0.76
CA LEU A 56 1.51 17.30 -0.33
C LEU A 56 2.85 16.59 -0.55
N LEU A 57 2.90 15.26 -0.46
CA LEU A 57 4.14 14.46 -0.58
C LEU A 57 4.42 13.97 -2.00
N ASP A 58 3.39 13.85 -2.82
CA ASP A 58 3.32 12.97 -3.99
C ASP A 58 3.25 11.48 -3.60
N GLU A 59 2.66 10.66 -4.48
CA GLU A 59 2.40 9.23 -4.25
C GLU A 59 3.66 8.44 -3.87
N ASP A 60 4.76 8.63 -4.61
CA ASP A 60 6.02 7.90 -4.38
C ASP A 60 6.62 8.17 -3.00
N VAL A 61 6.55 9.42 -2.54
CA VAL A 61 7.08 9.81 -1.23
C VAL A 61 6.15 9.30 -0.13
N PHE A 62 4.83 9.42 -0.31
CA PHE A 62 3.86 8.88 0.63
C PHE A 62 4.05 7.37 0.84
N VAL A 63 4.13 6.60 -0.26
CA VAL A 63 4.27 5.14 -0.23
C VAL A 63 5.53 4.71 0.53
N ARG A 64 6.66 5.37 0.26
CA ARG A 64 7.94 5.07 0.90
C ARG A 64 7.93 5.45 2.37
N VAL A 65 7.54 6.68 2.71
CA VAL A 65 7.59 7.18 4.09
C VAL A 65 6.60 6.41 4.96
N TRP A 66 5.40 6.12 4.46
CA TRP A 66 4.45 5.31 5.20
C TRP A 66 5.02 3.93 5.54
N ALA A 67 5.64 3.25 4.56
CA ALA A 67 6.23 1.95 4.79
C ALA A 67 7.37 1.96 5.83
N GLU A 68 8.09 3.07 5.94
CA GLU A 68 9.15 3.26 6.94
C GLU A 68 8.58 3.44 8.34
N ILE A 69 7.57 4.31 8.52
CA ILE A 69 7.08 4.68 9.85
C ILE A 69 5.88 3.88 10.33
N ARG A 70 5.17 3.14 9.47
CA ARG A 70 3.92 2.46 9.84
C ARG A 70 4.03 1.55 11.08
N GLY A 71 5.20 0.96 11.28
CA GLY A 71 5.49 0.06 12.40
C GLY A 71 5.98 0.75 13.67
N THR A 72 6.23 2.06 13.66
CA THR A 72 6.87 2.75 14.80
C THR A 72 5.89 3.03 15.94
N GLU A 73 4.60 3.24 15.64
CA GLU A 73 3.58 3.54 16.63
C GLU A 73 2.16 3.18 16.14
N GLN A 74 1.17 3.41 17.00
CA GLN A 74 -0.25 3.27 16.65
C GLN A 74 -0.78 4.60 16.10
N PHE A 75 -0.94 4.66 14.78
CA PHE A 75 -1.53 5.81 14.11
C PHE A 75 -3.06 5.80 14.21
N PRO A 76 -3.74 6.88 14.65
CA PRO A 76 -5.20 6.93 14.78
C PRO A 76 -5.96 6.64 13.48
N ARG A 77 -5.35 6.93 12.33
CA ARG A 77 -5.93 6.75 10.99
C ARG A 77 -5.21 5.67 10.17
N LYS A 78 -4.57 4.71 10.83
CA LYS A 78 -3.78 3.64 10.20
C LYS A 78 -4.53 2.93 9.07
N VAL A 79 -5.81 2.61 9.27
CA VAL A 79 -6.65 1.94 8.25
C VAL A 79 -6.81 2.81 6.99
N LEU A 80 -7.02 4.12 7.15
CA LEU A 80 -7.15 5.03 6.01
C LEU A 80 -5.80 5.25 5.31
N LEU A 81 -4.70 5.30 6.06
CA LEU A 81 -3.35 5.39 5.48
C LEU A 81 -2.99 4.10 4.71
N ASP A 82 -3.36 2.94 5.23
CA ASP A 82 -3.21 1.66 4.53
C ASP A 82 -4.10 1.58 3.28
N TYR A 83 -5.30 2.16 3.33
CA TYR A 83 -6.21 2.25 2.19
C TYR A 83 -5.62 3.12 1.06
N GLU A 84 -5.12 4.32 1.38
CA GLU A 84 -4.43 5.18 0.39
C GLU A 84 -3.21 4.46 -0.18
N TRP A 85 -2.40 3.84 0.68
CA TRP A 85 -1.23 3.10 0.27
C TRP A 85 -1.59 1.95 -0.68
N GLY A 86 -2.59 1.14 -0.35
CA GLY A 86 -3.09 0.05 -1.18
C GLY A 86 -3.63 0.53 -2.53
N THR A 87 -4.37 1.64 -2.51
CA THR A 87 -4.89 2.30 -3.71
C THR A 87 -3.75 2.72 -4.64
N ILE A 88 -2.70 3.35 -4.12
CA ILE A 88 -1.56 3.79 -4.92
C ILE A 88 -0.78 2.59 -5.47
N VAL A 89 -0.46 1.58 -4.65
CA VAL A 89 0.45 0.50 -5.07
C VAL A 89 -0.22 -0.58 -5.94
N THR A 90 -1.54 -0.74 -5.86
CA THR A 90 -2.27 -1.81 -6.55
C THR A 90 -3.52 -1.35 -7.30
N GLY A 91 -3.85 -0.06 -7.26
CA GLY A 91 -5.10 0.46 -7.83
C GLY A 91 -6.35 0.09 -7.02
N SER A 92 -6.20 -0.42 -5.80
CA SER A 92 -7.32 -0.84 -4.96
C SER A 92 -7.02 -0.70 -3.47
N GLY A 93 -7.81 0.10 -2.77
CA GLY A 93 -7.72 0.25 -1.32
C GLY A 93 -8.16 -0.98 -0.53
N ARG A 94 -8.64 -2.04 -1.20
CA ARG A 94 -8.88 -3.35 -0.56
C ARG A 94 -7.58 -4.05 -0.21
N PHE A 95 -6.49 -3.76 -0.91
CA PHE A 95 -5.19 -4.32 -0.58
C PHE A 95 -4.62 -3.61 0.67
N GLY A 96 -4.54 -4.34 1.77
CA GLY A 96 -3.92 -3.89 3.00
C GLY A 96 -2.41 -3.74 2.86
N PHE A 97 -1.80 -3.04 3.82
CA PHE A 97 -0.37 -2.78 3.77
C PHE A 97 0.46 -4.07 3.77
N ASN A 98 1.39 -4.15 2.81
CA ASN A 98 2.43 -5.18 2.77
C ASN A 98 3.74 -4.57 2.23
N GLY A 99 4.68 -4.26 3.12
CA GLY A 99 5.96 -3.63 2.76
C GLY A 99 6.82 -4.45 1.77
N ASN A 100 6.57 -5.75 1.59
CA ASN A 100 7.31 -6.54 0.59
C ASN A 100 6.96 -6.15 -0.85
N VAL A 101 5.84 -5.45 -1.07
CA VAL A 101 5.46 -4.92 -2.40
C VAL A 101 6.49 -3.94 -2.94
N LEU A 102 7.18 -3.20 -2.07
CA LEU A 102 8.22 -2.25 -2.47
C LEU A 102 9.47 -2.94 -3.05
N LYS A 103 9.62 -4.26 -2.84
CA LYS A 103 10.73 -5.06 -3.36
C LYS A 103 10.39 -5.72 -4.71
N LEU A 104 9.15 -5.54 -5.19
CA LEU A 104 8.67 -6.19 -6.40
C LEU A 104 9.23 -5.53 -7.66
N ARG A 105 9.57 -6.36 -8.63
CA ARG A 105 9.80 -5.91 -10.00
C ARG A 105 8.46 -5.58 -10.65
N LYS A 106 8.47 -4.71 -11.66
CA LYS A 106 7.28 -4.32 -12.43
C LYS A 106 6.42 -5.51 -12.85
N THR A 107 7.02 -6.58 -13.35
CA THR A 107 6.29 -7.78 -13.79
C THR A 107 5.51 -8.49 -12.68
N HIS A 108 5.99 -8.42 -11.43
CA HIS A 108 5.30 -8.97 -10.27
C HIS A 108 4.25 -8.00 -9.73
N GLN A 109 4.50 -6.69 -9.84
CA GLN A 109 3.50 -5.67 -9.52
C GLN A 109 2.29 -5.77 -10.46
N ASP A 110 2.51 -5.92 -11.77
CA ASP A 110 1.43 -6.13 -12.75
C ASP A 110 0.56 -7.34 -12.36
N LEU A 111 1.21 -8.42 -11.94
CA LEU A 111 0.52 -9.66 -11.53
C LEU A 111 -0.28 -9.46 -10.24
N LEU A 112 0.27 -8.74 -9.27
CA LEU A 112 -0.42 -8.34 -8.04
C LEU A 112 -1.64 -7.46 -8.35
N THR A 113 -1.46 -6.36 -9.08
CA THR A 113 -2.51 -5.42 -9.47
C THR A 113 -3.66 -6.14 -10.17
N PHE A 114 -3.32 -7.06 -11.09
CA PHE A 114 -4.33 -7.90 -11.74
C PHE A 114 -5.09 -8.75 -10.70
N MET A 115 -4.38 -9.52 -9.87
CA MET A 115 -5.00 -10.45 -8.91
C MET A 115 -5.81 -9.77 -7.80
N VAL A 116 -5.49 -8.54 -7.41
CA VAL A 116 -6.24 -7.78 -6.38
C VAL A 116 -7.69 -7.52 -6.81
N GLN A 117 -7.96 -7.49 -8.11
CA GLN A 117 -9.30 -7.24 -8.66
C GLN A 117 -10.04 -8.53 -9.04
N GLN A 118 -9.41 -9.70 -8.86
CA GLN A 118 -9.95 -10.98 -9.31
C GLN A 118 -10.31 -11.87 -8.12
N GLN A 119 -11.26 -12.76 -8.34
CA GLN A 119 -11.48 -13.88 -7.43
C GLN A 119 -10.31 -14.88 -7.48
N PRO A 120 -10.08 -15.67 -6.42
CA PRO A 120 -9.05 -16.70 -6.43
C PRO A 120 -9.16 -17.63 -7.64
N MET A 121 -8.04 -17.85 -8.34
CA MET A 121 -8.02 -18.63 -9.58
C MET A 121 -6.77 -19.49 -9.69
N SER A 122 -6.83 -20.54 -10.51
CA SER A 122 -5.65 -21.37 -10.76
C SER A 122 -4.56 -20.61 -11.52
N ILE A 123 -3.30 -21.03 -11.38
CA ILE A 123 -2.16 -20.45 -12.12
C ILE A 123 -2.40 -20.53 -13.64
N TYR A 124 -3.07 -21.58 -14.11
CA TYR A 124 -3.40 -21.74 -15.52
C TYR A 124 -4.41 -20.70 -16.01
N GLN A 125 -5.50 -20.49 -15.25
CA GLN A 125 -6.47 -19.43 -15.54
C GLN A 125 -5.81 -18.05 -15.51
N LEU A 126 -4.95 -17.82 -14.52
CA LEU A 126 -4.18 -16.58 -14.41
C LEU A 126 -3.30 -16.34 -15.63
N ALA A 127 -2.52 -17.35 -16.06
CA ALA A 127 -1.66 -17.25 -17.23
C ALA A 127 -2.45 -16.95 -18.51
N LYS A 128 -3.60 -17.60 -18.69
CA LYS A 128 -4.51 -17.34 -19.81
C LYS A 128 -5.08 -15.92 -19.76
N ALA A 129 -5.52 -15.46 -18.59
CA ALA A 129 -6.17 -14.16 -18.42
C ALA A 129 -5.21 -12.99 -18.69
N ILE A 130 -3.94 -13.11 -18.29
CA ILE A 130 -2.93 -12.07 -18.54
C ILE A 130 -2.19 -12.25 -19.88
N GLY A 131 -2.49 -13.32 -20.63
CA GLY A 131 -1.86 -13.61 -21.92
C GLY A 131 -0.36 -13.86 -21.83
N ARG A 132 0.13 -14.47 -20.76
CA ARG A 132 1.58 -14.76 -20.56
C ARG A 132 1.85 -16.26 -20.48
N ASP A 133 3.08 -16.63 -20.82
CA ASP A 133 3.57 -18.01 -20.71
C ASP A 133 3.40 -18.56 -19.29
N TYR A 134 2.86 -19.78 -19.19
CA TYR A 134 2.54 -20.43 -17.92
C TYR A 134 3.76 -20.52 -17.00
N ARG A 135 4.94 -20.87 -17.53
CA ARG A 135 6.13 -21.06 -16.70
C ARG A 135 6.55 -19.73 -16.06
N ARG A 136 6.51 -18.63 -16.83
CA ARG A 136 6.80 -17.29 -16.31
C ARG A 136 5.80 -16.86 -15.23
N VAL A 137 4.51 -17.17 -15.41
CA VAL A 137 3.48 -16.87 -14.40
C VAL A 137 3.68 -17.71 -13.15
N PHE A 138 3.97 -19.00 -13.31
CA PHE A 138 4.26 -19.89 -12.20
C PHE A 138 5.44 -19.38 -11.36
N ASP A 139 6.56 -19.02 -11.99
CA ASP A 139 7.74 -18.50 -11.30
C ASP A 139 7.42 -17.15 -10.59
N GLY A 140 6.60 -16.30 -11.21
CA GLY A 140 6.12 -15.05 -10.60
C GLY A 140 5.20 -15.28 -9.40
N VAL A 141 4.24 -16.20 -9.51
CA VAL A 141 3.36 -16.60 -8.39
C VAL A 141 4.18 -17.16 -7.25
N LYS A 142 5.12 -18.07 -7.53
CA LYS A 142 6.01 -18.62 -6.50
C LYS A 142 6.76 -17.52 -5.77
N LYS A 143 7.32 -16.55 -6.49
CA LYS A 143 8.01 -15.40 -5.88
C LYS A 143 7.10 -14.56 -4.99
N LEU A 144 5.85 -14.35 -5.40
CA LEU A 144 4.86 -13.60 -4.62
C LEU A 144 4.38 -14.38 -3.38
N VAL A 145 4.32 -15.70 -3.46
CA VAL A 145 4.07 -16.57 -2.29
C VAL A 145 5.24 -16.50 -1.31
N ASP A 146 6.48 -16.59 -1.78
CA ASP A 146 7.68 -16.48 -0.93
C ASP A 146 7.72 -15.13 -0.19
N LEU A 147 7.22 -14.07 -0.82
CA LEU A 147 7.11 -12.72 -0.24
C LEU A 147 5.86 -12.51 0.63
N HIS A 148 5.05 -13.55 0.84
CA HIS A 148 3.79 -13.50 1.59
C HIS A 148 2.82 -12.43 1.03
N VAL A 149 2.86 -12.23 -0.28
CA VAL A 149 1.94 -11.36 -1.01
C VAL A 149 0.79 -12.19 -1.58
N PHE A 150 1.07 -13.41 -2.05
CA PHE A 150 0.06 -14.38 -2.49
C PHE A 150 0.00 -15.58 -1.55
N ALA A 151 -1.14 -16.27 -1.55
CA ALA A 151 -1.35 -17.56 -0.94
C ALA A 151 -1.84 -18.55 -2.00
N ILE A 152 -1.49 -19.83 -1.81
CA ILE A 152 -2.04 -20.93 -2.60
C ILE A 152 -2.88 -21.78 -1.67
N ASN A 153 -4.18 -21.85 -1.96
CA ASN A 153 -5.15 -22.64 -1.20
C ASN A 153 -5.58 -23.85 -2.03
N GLU A 154 -5.58 -25.04 -1.43
CA GLU A 154 -6.17 -26.23 -2.05
C GLU A 154 -7.69 -26.22 -1.88
N THR A 155 -8.40 -26.48 -2.97
CA THR A 155 -9.86 -26.67 -2.95
C THR A 155 -10.24 -27.90 -3.77
N GLN A 156 -11.46 -28.40 -3.57
CA GLN A 156 -12.03 -29.42 -4.44
C GLN A 156 -13.00 -28.76 -5.43
N VAL A 157 -12.71 -28.90 -6.72
CA VAL A 157 -13.60 -28.47 -7.80
C VAL A 157 -13.94 -29.71 -8.63
N GLY A 158 -15.22 -30.08 -8.66
CA GLY A 158 -15.69 -31.28 -9.39
C GLY A 158 -14.98 -32.58 -8.96
N GLY A 159 -14.70 -32.73 -7.66
CA GLY A 159 -14.02 -33.91 -7.10
C GLY A 159 -12.50 -33.97 -7.35
N ARG A 160 -11.91 -32.98 -8.02
CA ARG A 160 -10.45 -32.88 -8.22
C ARG A 160 -9.85 -31.81 -7.31
N LYS A 161 -8.72 -32.13 -6.68
CA LYS A 161 -7.91 -31.14 -5.96
C LYS A 161 -7.35 -30.12 -6.94
N THR A 162 -7.61 -28.85 -6.67
CA THR A 162 -7.14 -27.71 -7.47
C THR A 162 -6.51 -26.67 -6.55
N SER A 163 -5.36 -26.16 -6.95
CA SER A 163 -4.67 -25.07 -6.23
C SER A 163 -5.13 -23.72 -6.79
N LEU A 164 -5.72 -22.89 -5.94
CA LEU A 164 -6.13 -21.53 -6.28
C LEU A 164 -5.18 -20.53 -5.65
N VAL A 165 -4.78 -19.54 -6.44
CA VAL A 165 -3.97 -18.41 -6.03
C VAL A 165 -4.90 -17.30 -5.54
N SER A 166 -4.60 -16.71 -4.39
CA SER A 166 -5.28 -15.53 -3.85
C SER A 166 -4.26 -14.50 -3.34
N VAL A 167 -4.66 -13.24 -3.25
CA VAL A 167 -3.84 -12.18 -2.65
C VAL A 167 -3.98 -12.23 -1.13
N VAL A 168 -2.86 -12.16 -0.41
CA VAL A 168 -2.79 -12.05 1.05
C VAL A 168 -3.06 -10.61 1.46
N ASN A 169 -3.78 -10.41 2.56
CA ASN A 169 -4.13 -9.09 3.10
C ASN A 169 -5.02 -8.25 2.17
N VAL A 170 -5.88 -8.85 1.35
CA VAL A 170 -7.06 -8.10 0.91
C VAL A 170 -7.92 -7.98 2.15
N ASN A 171 -7.88 -6.80 2.78
CA ASN A 171 -8.75 -6.52 3.91
C ASN A 171 -10.18 -6.73 3.42
N ASP A 172 -10.98 -7.44 4.20
CA ASP A 172 -12.44 -7.38 4.13
C ASP A 172 -12.86 -5.95 4.53
N LEU A 173 -12.50 -4.95 3.73
CA LEU A 173 -13.05 -3.60 3.84
C LEU A 173 -14.57 -3.64 3.67
N ASP A 174 -15.08 -4.70 3.03
CA ASP A 174 -16.50 -5.05 3.01
C ASP A 174 -17.05 -5.27 4.44
N ALA A 175 -16.29 -5.85 5.39
CA ALA A 175 -16.73 -6.01 6.78
C ALA A 175 -16.73 -4.69 7.58
N ALA A 176 -15.88 -3.73 7.22
CA ALA A 176 -15.83 -2.41 7.88
C ALA A 176 -16.78 -1.38 7.25
N LEU A 177 -17.16 -1.54 5.98
CA LEU A 177 -18.08 -0.67 5.25
C LEU A 177 -19.53 -1.18 5.22
N MET A 178 -19.79 -2.47 5.49
CA MET A 178 -21.16 -3.02 5.63
C MET A 178 -21.75 -2.88 7.05
N VAL A 179 -21.07 -2.19 7.97
CA VAL A 179 -21.58 -1.84 9.32
C VAL A 179 -22.07 -0.37 9.34
N ARG A 180 -22.51 0.17 8.21
CA ARG A 180 -23.19 1.47 8.12
C ARG A 180 -24.53 1.36 7.42
#